data_AF-A0A541BVU0-F1
#
_entry.id   AF-A0A541BVU0-F1
#
_cell.length_a   1.000
_cell.length_b   1.000
_cell.length_c   1.000
_cell.angle_alpha   90.00
_cell.angle_beta   90.00
_cell.angle_gamma   90.00
#
_symmetry.space_group_name_H-M   'P 1'
#
loop_
_entity.id
_entity.type
_entity.pdbx_description
1 polymer ?
#
loop_
_entity_poly.entity_id
_entity_poly.type
_entity_poly.pdbx_seq_one_letter_code
_entity_poly.pdbx_strand_id
1 'polypeptide(L)'
;MTKRMLIDATHPEETRVVVLDGNRLEEFDVETSTKRTLKGNIYLAKVVRVEPSLQAAFVDYGGNRHGFLAFSEIHPDYYQIPVADRQRLLEMAAAEAEEEAAREHAEGEAAAEQATGGEPPPDAAIAPGDATVE
;
A
#
# COMPACT_ATOMS: atom_id res chain seq x y z
N MET A 1 -2.32 23.26 11.35
CA MET A 1 -0.86 23.31 11.51
C MET A 1 -0.22 22.96 10.17
N THR A 2 1.01 23.40 9.91
CA THR A 2 1.69 23.13 8.64
C THR A 2 2.48 21.83 8.73
N LYS A 3 2.13 20.86 7.88
CA LYS A 3 2.96 19.67 7.68
C LYS A 3 4.19 20.00 6.86
N ARG A 4 5.36 19.53 7.29
CA ARG A 4 6.66 19.78 6.66
C ARG A 4 7.38 18.46 6.42
N MET A 5 7.99 18.31 5.25
CA MET A 5 8.87 17.18 4.92
C MET A 5 10.32 17.68 4.90
N LEU A 6 11.18 17.09 5.72
CA LEU A 6 12.62 17.39 5.79
C LEU A 6 13.40 16.21 5.20
N ILE A 7 14.34 16.50 4.31
CA ILE A 7 15.18 15.50 3.64
C ILE A 7 16.64 15.83 3.95
N ASP A 8 17.34 14.90 4.60
CA ASP A 8 18.79 14.98 4.86
C ASP A 8 19.51 13.96 3.98
N ALA A 9 20.32 14.46 3.05
CA ALA A 9 21.17 13.68 2.16
C ALA A 9 22.65 14.10 2.30
N THR A 10 23.04 14.61 3.47
CA THR A 10 24.42 15.09 3.71
C THR A 10 25.43 13.93 3.73
N HIS A 11 24.98 12.75 4.14
CA HIS A 11 25.76 11.54 4.22
C HIS A 11 25.49 10.66 2.98
N PRO A 12 26.51 10.33 2.14
CA PRO A 12 26.29 9.53 0.94
C PRO A 12 25.87 8.08 1.23
N GLU A 13 26.09 7.59 2.46
CA GLU A 13 25.70 6.26 2.90
C GLU A 13 24.21 6.11 3.21
N GLU A 14 23.51 7.21 3.53
CA GLU A 14 22.10 7.17 3.92
C GLU A 14 21.36 8.47 3.65
N THR A 15 20.09 8.35 3.29
CA THR A 15 19.16 9.48 3.15
C THR A 15 18.07 9.34 4.21
N ARG A 16 17.81 10.42 4.95
CA ARG A 16 16.80 10.43 6.02
C ARG A 16 15.66 11.37 5.63
N VAL A 17 14.43 10.89 5.76
CA VAL A 17 13.22 11.67 5.46
C VAL A 17 12.37 11.75 6.71
N VAL A 18 11.93 12.96 7.07
CA VAL A 18 11.09 13.21 8.25
C VAL A 18 9.85 13.99 7.85
N VAL A 19 8.68 13.50 8.25
CA VAL A 19 7.41 14.26 8.16
C VAL A 19 7.06 14.80 9.54
N LEU A 20 6.92 16.12 9.63
CA LEU A 20 6.56 16.85 10.84
C LEU A 20 5.17 17.47 10.70
N ASP A 21 4.37 17.45 11.76
CA ASP A 21 3.23 18.35 11.92
C ASP A 21 3.55 19.38 13.02
N GLY A 22 3.81 20.63 12.62
CA GLY A 22 4.40 21.61 13.53
C GLY A 22 5.77 21.14 14.03
N ASN A 23 5.89 20.87 15.33
CA ASN A 23 7.11 20.33 15.97
C ASN A 23 6.98 18.84 16.36
N ARG A 24 5.87 18.19 16.01
CA ARG A 24 5.65 16.77 16.28
C ARG A 24 6.14 15.95 15.09
N LEU A 25 6.97 14.95 15.36
CA LEU A 25 7.38 13.96 14.37
C LEU A 25 6.24 12.96 14.14
N GLU A 26 5.81 12.82 12.89
CA GLU A 26 4.80 11.83 12.49
C GLU A 26 5.45 10.60 11.86
N GLU A 27 6.36 10.79 10.92
CA GLU A 27 7.00 9.71 10.16
C GLU A 27 8.50 9.97 10.03
N PHE A 28 9.28 8.89 10.08
CA PHE A 28 10.74 8.90 9.94
C PHE A 28 11.15 7.68 9.13
N ASP A 29 11.80 7.91 7.99
CA ASP A 29 12.32 6.86 7.12
C ASP A 29 13.82 7.08 6.84
N VAL A 30 14.55 5.98 6.68
CA VAL A 30 15.98 5.98 6.39
C VAL A 30 16.27 5.00 5.27
N GLU A 31 16.72 5.54 4.15
CA GLU A 31 17.18 4.76 3.02
C GLU A 31 18.70 4.62 3.07
N THR A 32 19.21 3.39 3.03
CA THR A 32 20.66 3.11 3.02
C THR A 32 21.13 2.77 1.61
N SER A 33 22.32 3.26 1.24
CA SER A 33 22.87 3.06 -0.11
C SER A 33 23.31 1.62 -0.40
N THR A 34 23.52 0.81 0.64
CA THR A 34 23.99 -0.58 0.54
C THR A 34 22.92 -1.57 0.12
N LYS A 35 21.62 -1.25 0.29
CA LYS A 35 20.51 -2.16 -0.06
C LYS A 35 19.42 -1.43 -0.81
N ARG A 36 19.55 -1.36 -2.14
CA ARG A 36 18.46 -0.91 -3.00
C ARG A 36 17.29 -1.87 -2.93
N THR A 37 16.12 -1.35 -2.57
CA THR A 37 14.87 -2.08 -2.64
C THR A 37 14.47 -2.20 -4.12
N LEU A 38 14.17 -3.43 -4.55
CA LEU A 38 13.63 -3.68 -5.89
C LEU A 38 12.10 -3.79 -5.88
N LYS A 39 11.51 -3.88 -4.68
CA LYS A 39 10.07 -3.98 -4.47
C LYS A 39 9.41 -2.65 -4.82
N GLY A 40 8.36 -2.69 -5.63
CA GLY A 40 7.61 -1.50 -6.06
C GLY A 40 8.19 -0.81 -7.30
N ASN A 41 9.36 -1.23 -7.77
CA ASN A 41 9.95 -0.66 -8.99
C ASN A 41 9.17 -1.13 -10.22
N ILE A 42 9.07 -0.23 -11.21
CA ILE A 42 8.40 -0.49 -12.49
C ILE A 42 9.47 -0.53 -13.59
N TYR A 43 9.44 -1.60 -14.39
CA TYR A 43 10.42 -1.83 -15.46
C TYR A 43 9.71 -2.05 -16.79
N LEU A 44 10.32 -1.54 -17.87
CA LEU A 44 10.04 -2.06 -19.20
C LEU A 44 10.85 -3.35 -19.39
N ALA A 45 10.17 -4.48 -19.42
CA ALA A 45 10.78 -5.80 -19.47
C ALA A 45 10.48 -6.52 -20.79
N LYS A 46 11.29 -7.53 -21.11
CA LYS A 46 11.08 -8.41 -22.27
C LYS A 46 10.73 -9.83 -21.82
N VAL A 47 9.71 -10.43 -22.43
CA VAL A 47 9.40 -11.85 -22.20
C VAL A 47 10.50 -12.72 -22.82
N VAL A 48 11.13 -13.55 -21.99
CA VAL A 48 12.20 -14.47 -22.39
C VAL A 48 11.63 -15.81 -22.84
N ARG A 49 10.68 -16.34 -22.09
CA ARG A 49 9.99 -17.60 -22.38
C ARG A 49 8.63 -17.67 -21.70
N VAL A 50 7.73 -18.46 -22.26
CA VAL A 50 6.41 -18.76 -21.70
C VAL A 50 6.42 -20.22 -21.25
N GLU A 51 5.95 -20.49 -20.04
CA GLU A 51 5.89 -21.81 -19.43
C GLU A 51 4.42 -22.19 -19.18
N PRO A 52 3.75 -22.91 -20.12
CA PRO A 52 2.33 -23.25 -20.02
C PRO A 52 2.02 -24.10 -18.79
N SER A 53 2.93 -25.00 -18.41
CA SER A 53 2.77 -25.86 -17.23
C SER A 53 2.66 -25.08 -15.92
N LEU A 54 3.34 -23.93 -15.85
CA LEU A 54 3.32 -23.04 -14.70
C LEU A 54 2.24 -21.95 -14.82
N GLN A 55 1.54 -21.87 -15.97
CA GLN A 55 0.66 -20.75 -16.31
C GLN A 55 1.37 -19.40 -16.05
N ALA A 56 2.60 -19.26 -16.55
CA ALA A 56 3.45 -18.12 -16.27
C ALA A 56 4.42 -17.80 -17.41
N ALA A 57 5.00 -16.61 -17.37
CA ALA A 57 6.07 -16.18 -18.25
C ALA A 57 7.29 -15.74 -17.42
N PHE A 58 8.49 -15.99 -17.96
CA PHE A 58 9.72 -15.45 -17.41
C PHE A 58 10.10 -14.18 -18.17
N VAL A 59 10.38 -13.11 -17.43
CA VAL A 59 10.70 -11.78 -17.97
C VAL A 59 12.11 -11.36 -17.62
N ASP A 60 12.80 -10.73 -18.57
CA ASP A 60 14.05 -10.03 -18.34
C ASP A 60 13.76 -8.55 -18.13
N TYR A 61 14.03 -8.08 -16.90
CA TYR A 61 13.89 -6.70 -16.47
C TYR A 61 15.24 -6.04 -16.17
N GLY A 62 16.36 -6.67 -16.56
CA GLY A 62 17.72 -6.18 -16.30
C GLY A 62 18.31 -6.56 -14.94
N GLY A 63 17.65 -7.48 -14.21
CA GLY A 63 18.18 -8.05 -12.96
C GLY A 63 19.09 -9.27 -13.18
N ASN A 64 19.76 -9.71 -12.12
CA ASN A 64 20.64 -10.90 -12.16
C ASN A 64 19.88 -12.22 -12.43
N ARG A 65 18.56 -12.25 -12.22
CA ARG A 65 17.69 -13.40 -12.48
C ARG A 65 16.43 -12.92 -13.20
N HIS A 66 15.89 -13.77 -14.06
CA HIS A 66 14.60 -13.50 -14.69
C HIS A 66 13.49 -13.39 -13.65
N GLY A 67 12.61 -12.43 -13.86
CA GLY A 67 11.37 -12.27 -13.11
C GLY A 67 10.40 -13.37 -13.48
N PHE A 68 9.56 -13.74 -12.52
CA PHE A 68 8.43 -14.63 -12.72
C PHE A 68 7.17 -13.78 -12.81
N LEU A 69 6.37 -13.97 -13.86
CA LEU A 69 5.13 -13.27 -14.08
C LEU A 69 4.01 -14.30 -14.27
N ALA A 70 3.13 -14.44 -13.28
CA ALA A 70 2.01 -15.35 -13.35
C ALA A 70 0.97 -14.87 -14.37
N PHE A 71 0.27 -15.78 -15.04
CA PHE A 71 -0.73 -15.41 -16.06
C PHE A 71 -1.87 -14.57 -15.49
N SER A 72 -2.31 -14.84 -14.25
CA SER A 72 -3.34 -14.07 -13.55
C SER A 72 -2.94 -12.64 -13.23
N GLU A 73 -1.64 -12.30 -13.28
CA GLU A 73 -1.13 -10.95 -13.00
C GLU A 73 -0.89 -10.15 -14.29
N ILE A 74 -1.20 -10.70 -15.46
CA ILE A 74 -1.05 -10.02 -16.74
C ILE A 74 -2.33 -9.25 -17.08
N HIS A 75 -2.21 -7.93 -17.20
CA HIS A 75 -3.32 -7.07 -17.59
C HIS A 75 -3.88 -7.48 -18.97
N PRO A 76 -5.21 -7.50 -19.18
CA PRO A 76 -5.84 -7.91 -20.44
C PRO A 76 -5.35 -7.14 -21.67
N ASP A 77 -4.83 -5.91 -21.52
CA ASP A 77 -4.23 -5.13 -22.61
C ASP A 77 -3.00 -5.79 -23.26
N TYR A 78 -2.33 -6.70 -22.55
CA TYR A 78 -1.19 -7.42 -23.10
C TYR A 78 -1.60 -8.69 -23.85
N TYR A 79 -2.88 -9.10 -23.80
CA TYR A 79 -3.34 -10.31 -24.48
C TYR A 79 -3.31 -10.12 -25.99
N GLN A 80 -3.02 -11.17 -26.75
CA GLN A 80 -3.09 -11.14 -28.21
C GLN A 80 -4.46 -11.66 -28.67
N ILE A 81 -5.51 -10.87 -28.41
CA ILE A 81 -6.91 -11.19 -28.74
C ILE A 81 -7.55 -10.08 -29.58
N PRO A 82 -8.65 -10.37 -30.31
CA PRO A 82 -9.42 -9.37 -31.02
C PRO A 82 -9.86 -8.21 -30.11
N VAL A 83 -9.92 -7.00 -30.68
CA VAL A 83 -10.24 -5.76 -29.94
C VAL A 83 -11.59 -5.85 -29.23
N ALA A 84 -12.59 -6.45 -29.89
CA ALA A 84 -13.93 -6.62 -29.33
C ALA A 84 -13.93 -7.49 -28.06
N ASP A 85 -13.14 -8.58 -28.06
CA ASP A 85 -13.05 -9.48 -26.91
C ASP A 85 -12.29 -8.80 -25.76
N ARG A 86 -11.24 -8.04 -26.08
CA ARG A 86 -10.50 -7.25 -25.08
C ARG A 86 -11.38 -6.19 -24.42
N GLN A 87 -12.17 -5.44 -25.19
CA GLN A 87 -13.07 -4.42 -24.66
C GLN A 87 -14.06 -5.02 -23.67
N ARG A 88 -14.65 -6.17 -24.01
CA ARG A 88 -15.54 -6.89 -23.09
C ARG A 88 -14.87 -7.28 -21.79
N LEU A 89 -13.64 -7.80 -21.85
CA LEU A 89 -12.89 -8.17 -20.65
C LEU A 89 -12.58 -6.96 -19.76
N LEU A 90 -12.23 -5.82 -20.36
CA LEU A 90 -11.98 -4.57 -19.62
C LEU A 90 -13.25 -4.01 -18.98
N GLU A 91 -14.37 -4.02 -19.70
CA GLU A 91 -15.67 -3.58 -19.18
C GLU A 91 -16.12 -4.45 -17.99
N MET A 92 -15.97 -5.77 -18.10
CA MET A 92 -16.27 -6.69 -17.00
C MET A 92 -15.37 -6.44 -15.79
N ALA A 93 -14.05 -6.31 -16.00
CA ALA A 93 -13.11 -6.03 -14.91
C ALA A 93 -13.37 -4.68 -14.23
N ALA A 94 -13.77 -3.66 -15.00
CA ALA A 94 -14.15 -2.36 -14.46
C ALA A 94 -15.43 -2.44 -13.61
N ALA A 95 -16.45 -3.16 -14.09
CA ALA A 95 -17.69 -3.36 -13.33
C ALA A 95 -17.44 -4.12 -12.02
N GLU A 96 -16.62 -5.18 -12.05
CA GLU A 96 -16.23 -5.93 -10.85
C GLU A 96 -15.48 -5.06 -9.85
N ALA A 97 -14.54 -4.22 -10.32
CA ALA A 97 -13.79 -3.31 -9.46
C ALA A 97 -14.69 -2.21 -8.84
N GLU A 98 -15.67 -1.70 -9.59
CA GLU A 98 -16.66 -0.75 -9.06
C GLU A 98 -17.55 -1.41 -7.99
N GLU A 99 -17.99 -2.65 -8.21
CA GLU A 99 -18.75 -3.41 -7.21
C GLU A 99 -17.92 -3.69 -5.95
N GLU A 100 -16.66 -4.08 -6.10
CA GLU A 100 -15.76 -4.34 -4.98
C GLU A 100 -15.48 -3.07 -4.18
N ALA A 101 -15.17 -1.97 -4.85
CA ALA A 101 -14.98 -0.67 -4.20
C ALA A 101 -16.25 -0.21 -3.44
N ALA A 102 -17.44 -0.46 -4.00
CA ALA A 102 -18.70 -0.16 -3.32
C ALA A 102 -18.91 -1.02 -2.06
N ARG A 103 -18.53 -2.32 -2.10
CA ARG A 103 -18.58 -3.21 -0.93
C ARG A 103 -17.60 -2.78 0.15
N GLU A 104 -16.34 -2.50 -0.21
CA GLU A 104 -15.32 -2.02 0.72
C GLU A 104 -15.73 -0.69 1.38
N HIS A 105 -16.33 0.23 0.62
CA HIS A 105 -16.84 1.49 1.16
C HIS A 105 -17.96 1.26 2.18
N ALA A 106 -18.94 0.41 1.86
CA ALA A 106 -20.05 0.10 2.75
C ALA A 106 -19.58 -0.62 4.05
N GLU A 107 -18.60 -1.52 3.94
CA GLU A 107 -18.00 -2.19 5.10
C GLU A 107 -17.21 -1.20 5.99
N GLY A 108 -16.48 -0.27 5.36
CA GLY A 108 -15.76 0.80 6.06
C GLY A 108 -16.71 1.76 6.82
N GLU A 109 -17.83 2.13 6.20
CA GLU A 109 -18.87 2.96 6.84
C GLU A 109 -19.52 2.23 8.03
N ALA A 110 -19.89 0.95 7.87
CA ALA A 110 -20.49 0.16 8.95
C ALA A 110 -19.54 -0.04 10.15
N ALA A 111 -18.24 -0.21 9.89
CA ALA A 111 -17.23 -0.31 10.94
C ALA A 111 -17.02 1.04 11.67
N ALA A 112 -17.08 2.17 10.94
CA ALA A 112 -16.99 3.50 11.52
C ALA A 112 -18.21 3.84 12.40
N GLU A 113 -19.42 3.49 11.97
CA GLU A 113 -20.64 3.69 12.77
C GLU A 113 -20.61 2.89 14.08
N GLN A 114 -20.17 1.62 14.05
CA GLN A 114 -20.04 0.78 15.25
C GLN A 114 -19.02 1.32 16.25
N ALA A 115 -17.94 1.95 15.79
CA ALA A 115 -16.94 2.57 16.66
C ALA A 115 -17.46 3.84 17.36
N THR A 116 -18.46 4.52 16.79
CA THR A 116 -19.07 5.74 17.37
C THR A 116 -20.26 5.47 18.29
N GLY A 117 -20.81 4.25 18.31
CA GLY A 117 -21.96 3.85 19.12
C GLY A 117 -21.66 3.32 20.53
N GLY A 118 -20.38 3.32 20.95
CA GLY A 118 -19.98 2.92 22.31
C GLY A 118 -20.19 4.03 23.32
N GLU A 119 -21.33 4.02 24.00
CA GLU A 119 -21.68 4.91 25.11
C GLU A 119 -20.60 4.86 26.22
N PRO A 120 -20.01 5.99 26.65
CA PRO A 120 -19.03 5.98 27.74
C PRO A 120 -19.72 5.65 29.07
N PRO A 121 -19.09 4.88 29.97
CA PRO A 121 -19.68 4.57 31.27
C PRO A 121 -19.87 5.86 32.09
N PRO A 122 -21.01 6.04 32.78
CA PRO A 122 -21.22 7.21 33.60
C PRO A 122 -20.40 7.12 34.88
N ASP A 123 -19.75 8.25 35.15
CA ASP A 123 -19.22 8.75 36.42
C ASP A 123 -17.93 8.16 37.02
N ALA A 124 -16.96 9.08 37.03
CA ALA A 124 -15.83 9.15 37.92
C ALA A 124 -16.27 9.32 39.39
N ALA A 125 -15.73 8.46 40.27
CA ALA A 125 -15.65 8.74 41.69
C ALA A 125 -14.18 8.63 42.12
N ILE A 126 -13.42 9.73 41.95
CA ILE A 126 -12.13 9.92 42.63
C ILE A 126 -12.45 10.67 43.92
N ALA A 127 -12.41 9.97 45.05
CA ALA A 127 -12.44 10.58 46.37
C ALA A 127 -11.12 11.33 46.63
N PRO A 128 -11.12 12.54 47.22
CA PRO A 128 -9.90 13.18 47.66
C PRO A 128 -9.36 12.45 48.90
N GLY A 129 -8.06 12.14 48.86
CA GLY A 129 -7.34 11.52 49.97
C GLY A 129 -7.18 12.48 51.15
N ASP A 130 -7.47 11.96 52.34
CA ASP A 130 -7.16 12.59 53.61
C ASP A 130 -5.95 11.85 54.20
N ALA A 131 -4.78 12.52 54.20
CA ALA A 131 -3.55 12.01 54.79
C ALA A 131 -3.41 12.62 56.19
N THR A 132 -3.84 11.87 57.19
CA THR A 132 -3.63 12.19 58.60
C THR A 132 -2.18 11.92 58.98
N VAL A 133 -1.56 12.93 59.59
CA VAL A 133 -0.28 12.83 60.31
C VAL A 133 -0.54 12.24 61.69
N GLU A 134 0.10 11.11 62.01
CA GLU A 134 0.65 10.77 63.32
C GLU A 134 1.80 9.77 63.17
#